data_AF-A0A2V2PN81-F1
#
_entry.id   AF-A0A2V2PN81-F1
#
_cell.length_a   1.000
_cell.length_b   1.000
_cell.length_c   1.000
_cell.angle_alpha   90.00
_cell.angle_beta   90.00
_cell.angle_gamma   90.00
#
_symmetry.space_group_name_H-M   'P 1'
#
loop_
_entity.id
_entity.type
_entity.pdbx_description
1 polymer ?
#
loop_
_entity_poly.entity_id
_entity_poly.type
_entity_poly.pdbx_seq_one_letter_code
_entity_poly.pdbx_strand_id
1 'polypeptide(L)'
;MSDVAAVVDDLREESGELDALVGALGDEAWRGATPAEGWTVAHQIAHLAWTDEVALLAATEPERFGDEVAKALAAPDAFVDEAAGALV
;
A
#
# COMPACT_ATOMS: atom_id res chain seq x y z
N MET A 1 7.15 22.19 9.97
CA MET A 1 7.54 20.90 9.35
C MET A 1 7.65 19.89 10.49
N SER A 2 7.04 18.72 10.34
CA SER A 2 7.26 17.62 11.28
C SER A 2 8.72 17.15 11.19
N ASP A 3 9.25 16.57 12.26
CA ASP A 3 10.54 15.90 12.24
C ASP A 3 10.40 14.59 11.45
N VAL A 4 11.28 14.37 10.47
CA VAL A 4 11.24 13.18 9.61
C VAL A 4 11.41 11.90 10.44
N ALA A 5 12.27 11.93 11.45
CA ALA A 5 12.48 10.77 12.31
C ALA A 5 11.19 10.40 13.06
N ALA A 6 10.50 11.39 13.62
CA ALA A 6 9.23 11.19 14.32
C ALA A 6 8.15 10.60 13.40
N VAL A 7 8.03 11.09 12.15
CA VAL A 7 7.05 10.56 11.18
C VAL A 7 7.34 9.09 10.82
N VAL A 8 8.61 8.73 10.68
CA VAL A 8 9.00 7.34 10.37
C VAL A 8 8.78 6.42 11.57
N ASP A 9 9.00 6.91 12.79
CA ASP A 9 8.69 6.17 14.02
C ASP A 9 7.17 5.95 14.16
N ASP A 10 6.36 6.98 13.93
CA ASP A 10 4.89 6.87 13.93
C ASP A 10 4.41 5.84 12.89
N LEU A 11 4.92 5.89 11.65
CA LEU A 11 4.58 4.92 10.59
C LEU A 11 4.91 3.48 11.01
N ARG A 12 6.03 3.27 11.69
CA ARG A 12 6.43 1.96 12.20
C ARG A 12 5.47 1.46 13.29
N GLU A 13 5.08 2.32 14.22
CA GLU A 13 4.12 1.98 15.28
C GLU A 13 2.75 1.63 14.68
N GLU A 14 2.23 2.47 13.79
CA GLU A 14 0.96 2.25 13.09
C GLU A 14 0.98 0.94 12.28
N SER A 15 2.08 0.63 11.59
CA SER A 15 2.26 -0.63 10.88
C SER A 15 2.19 -1.83 11.84
N GLY A 16 2.79 -1.71 13.03
CA GLY A 16 2.73 -2.75 14.05
C GLY A 16 1.32 -2.97 14.61
N GLU A 17 0.55 -1.89 14.80
CA GLU A 17 -0.85 -1.98 15.20
C GLU A 17 -1.72 -2.64 14.11
N LEU A 18 -1.47 -2.30 12.84
CA LEU A 18 -2.15 -2.89 11.71
C LEU A 18 -1.83 -4.39 11.58
N ASP A 19 -0.56 -4.78 11.70
CA ASP A 19 -0.12 -6.17 11.70
C ASP A 19 -0.79 -6.97 12.82
N ALA A 20 -0.89 -6.41 14.03
CA ALA A 20 -1.58 -7.06 15.15
C ALA A 20 -3.08 -7.24 14.87
N LEU A 21 -3.71 -6.27 14.20
CA LEU A 21 -5.13 -6.34 13.84
C LEU A 21 -5.39 -7.42 12.78
N VAL A 22 -4.62 -7.42 11.69
CA VAL A 22 -4.86 -8.34 10.56
C VAL A 22 -4.27 -9.74 10.79
N GLY A 23 -3.22 -9.85 11.61
CA GLY A 23 -2.61 -11.13 11.97
C GLY A 23 -3.51 -12.04 12.81
N ALA A 24 -4.57 -11.49 13.42
CA ALA A 24 -5.60 -12.25 14.12
C ALA A 24 -6.72 -12.77 13.20
N LEU A 25 -6.77 -12.33 11.95
CA LEU A 25 -7.82 -12.70 10.99
C LEU A 25 -7.56 -14.07 10.37
N GLY A 26 -8.62 -14.87 10.24
CA GLY A 26 -8.61 -16.08 9.40
C GLY A 26 -8.86 -15.77 7.93
N ASP A 27 -8.58 -16.74 7.06
CA ASP A 27 -8.67 -16.60 5.59
C ASP A 27 -9.99 -16.04 5.06
N GLU A 28 -11.12 -16.35 5.71
CA GLU A 28 -12.43 -15.83 5.30
C GLU A 28 -12.52 -14.31 5.51
N ALA A 29 -11.99 -13.82 6.63
CA ALA A 29 -11.99 -12.39 6.93
C ALA A 29 -11.04 -11.61 6.00
N TRP A 30 -9.92 -12.21 5.60
CA TRP A 30 -9.04 -11.64 4.56
C TRP A 30 -9.74 -11.47 3.20
N ARG A 31 -10.73 -12.33 2.90
CA ARG A 31 -11.59 -12.23 1.71
C ARG A 31 -12.82 -11.35 1.91
N GLY A 32 -13.02 -10.77 3.09
CA GLY A 32 -14.14 -9.88 3.38
C GLY A 32 -14.08 -8.63 2.51
N ALA A 33 -15.21 -8.27 1.89
CA ALA A 33 -15.32 -7.06 1.06
C ALA A 33 -15.19 -5.78 1.90
N THR A 34 -14.63 -4.73 1.31
CA THR A 34 -14.55 -3.40 1.92
C THR A 34 -15.47 -2.42 1.18
N PRO A 35 -15.62 -1.17 1.66
CA PRO A 35 -16.38 -0.15 0.93
C PRO A 35 -15.79 0.22 -0.44
N ALA A 36 -14.51 -0.09 -0.70
CA ALA A 36 -13.93 0.04 -2.03
C ALA A 36 -14.42 -1.12 -2.89
N GLU A 37 -15.21 -0.82 -3.93
CA GLU A 37 -15.84 -1.83 -4.76
C GLU A 37 -14.80 -2.77 -5.38
N GLY A 38 -15.04 -4.09 -5.29
CA GLY A 38 -14.12 -5.12 -5.78
C GLY A 38 -12.95 -5.45 -4.84
N TRP A 39 -12.66 -4.62 -3.83
CA TRP A 39 -11.54 -4.86 -2.92
C TRP A 39 -11.96 -5.66 -1.68
N THR A 40 -11.08 -6.58 -1.29
CA THR A 40 -11.15 -7.28 -0.01
C THR A 40 -10.20 -6.64 1.02
N VAL A 41 -10.23 -7.10 2.27
CA VAL A 41 -9.21 -6.73 3.27
C VAL A 41 -7.80 -7.00 2.75
N ALA A 42 -7.58 -8.13 2.05
CA ALA A 42 -6.30 -8.43 1.41
C ALA A 42 -5.87 -7.35 0.39
N HIS A 43 -6.80 -6.85 -0.43
CA HIS A 43 -6.50 -5.78 -1.38
C HIS A 43 -6.12 -4.48 -0.68
N GLN A 44 -6.76 -4.14 0.45
CA GLN A 44 -6.40 -2.96 1.23
C GLN A 44 -4.97 -3.05 1.79
N ILE A 45 -4.60 -4.20 2.35
CA ILE A 45 -3.25 -4.40 2.89
C ILE A 45 -2.20 -4.43 1.76
N ALA A 46 -2.51 -5.08 0.64
CA ALA A 46 -1.69 -5.06 -0.55
C ALA A 46 -1.45 -3.63 -1.08
N HIS A 47 -2.50 -2.81 -1.09
CA HIS A 47 -2.39 -1.41 -1.51
C HIS A 47 -1.46 -0.59 -0.61
N LEU A 48 -1.55 -0.76 0.72
CA LEU A 48 -0.66 -0.09 1.67
C LEU A 48 0.80 -0.52 1.44
N ALA A 49 1.05 -1.83 1.38
CA ALA A 49 2.39 -2.38 1.17
C ALA A 49 3.01 -1.89 -0.15
N TRP A 50 2.26 -1.95 -1.25
CA TRP A 50 2.72 -1.44 -2.54
C TRP A 50 2.99 0.08 -2.50
N THR A 51 2.16 0.85 -1.79
CA THR A 51 2.35 2.30 -1.66
C THR A 51 3.65 2.61 -0.90
N ASP A 52 3.97 1.86 0.15
CA ASP A 52 5.22 1.99 0.89
C ASP A 52 6.44 1.69 0.00
N GLU A 53 6.35 0.68 -0.86
CA GLU A 53 7.41 0.37 -1.84
C GLU A 53 7.59 1.51 -2.85
N VAL A 54 6.51 2.08 -3.38
CA VAL A 54 6.58 3.21 -4.31
C VAL A 54 7.10 4.48 -3.63
N ALA A 55 6.73 4.72 -2.37
CA ALA A 55 7.23 5.85 -1.59
C ALA A 55 8.75 5.72 -1.34
N LEU A 56 9.22 4.51 -1.03
CA LEU A 56 10.65 4.23 -0.89
C LEU A 56 11.38 4.46 -2.21
N LEU A 57 10.87 3.93 -3.32
CA LEU A 57 11.43 4.16 -4.67
C LEU A 57 11.52 5.65 -5.00
N ALA A 58 10.49 6.43 -4.70
CA ALA A 58 10.49 7.88 -4.91
C ALA A 58 11.62 8.58 -4.12
N ALA A 59 11.90 8.11 -2.91
CA ALA A 59 12.92 8.70 -2.03
C ALA A 59 14.35 8.26 -2.38
N THR A 60 14.55 7.04 -2.88
CA THR A 60 15.88 6.44 -3.04
C THR A 60 16.32 6.23 -4.49
N GLU A 61 15.39 6.12 -5.44
CA GLU A 61 15.66 5.69 -6.82
C GLU A 61 14.83 6.52 -7.84
N PRO A 62 15.19 7.78 -8.09
CA PRO A 62 14.35 8.73 -8.84
C PRO A 62 14.10 8.31 -10.29
N GLU A 63 15.06 7.66 -10.95
CA GLU A 63 14.87 7.15 -12.32
C GLU A 63 13.81 6.03 -12.35
N ARG A 64 13.88 5.06 -11.43
CA ARG A 64 12.89 3.97 -11.34
C ARG A 64 11.52 4.49 -10.94
N PHE A 65 11.47 5.50 -10.07
CA PHE A 65 10.22 6.16 -9.75
C PHE A 65 9.60 6.85 -10.98
N GLY A 66 10.42 7.43 -11.85
CA GLY A 66 9.97 7.98 -13.13
C GLY A 66 9.26 6.96 -14.02
N ASP A 67 9.73 5.71 -14.03
CA ASP A 67 9.08 4.62 -14.76
C ASP A 67 7.70 4.28 -14.16
N GLU A 68 7.58 4.26 -12.82
CA GLU A 68 6.28 4.04 -12.15
C GLU A 68 5.30 5.19 -12.43
N VAL A 69 5.76 6.43 -12.44
CA VAL A 69 4.94 7.60 -12.81
C VAL A 69 4.44 7.48 -14.26
N ALA A 70 5.30 7.01 -15.18
CA ALA A 70 4.89 6.82 -16.57
C ALA A 70 3.80 5.75 -16.71
N LYS A 71 3.87 4.65 -15.95
CA LYS A 71 2.81 3.63 -15.89
C LYS A 71 1.52 4.21 -15.33
N ALA A 72 1.60 4.95 -14.22
CA ALA A 72 0.45 5.60 -13.60
C ALA A 72 -0.26 6.56 -14.55
N LEU A 73 0.49 7.37 -15.31
CA LEU A 73 -0.08 8.30 -16.30
C LEU A 73 -0.72 7.59 -17.51
N ALA A 74 -0.27 6.39 -17.86
CA ALA A 74 -0.83 5.61 -18.96
C ALA A 74 -2.18 4.96 -18.60
N ALA A 75 -2.40 4.66 -17.32
CA ALA A 75 -3.61 3.98 -16.83
C ALA A 75 -4.07 4.56 -15.48
N PRO A 76 -4.41 5.86 -15.38
CA PRO A 76 -4.66 6.53 -14.11
C PRO A 76 -5.83 5.94 -13.31
N ASP A 77 -6.83 5.39 -14.00
CA ASP A 77 -8.01 4.80 -13.37
C ASP A 77 -7.84 3.33 -12.98
N ALA A 78 -6.76 2.66 -13.41
CA ALA A 78 -6.53 1.22 -13.19
C ALA A 78 -5.24 0.89 -12.44
N PHE A 79 -4.24 1.78 -12.48
CA PHE A 79 -2.88 1.52 -11.97
C PHE A 79 -2.86 1.06 -10.52
N VAL A 80 -3.66 1.70 -9.66
CA VAL A 80 -3.72 1.36 -8.22
C VAL A 80 -4.45 0.04 -8.01
N ASP A 81 -5.55 -0.20 -8.71
CA ASP A 81 -6.32 -1.45 -8.62
C ASP A 81 -5.49 -2.65 -9.09
N GLU A 82 -4.78 -2.49 -10.21
CA GLU A 82 -3.89 -3.51 -10.76
C GLU A 82 -2.72 -3.81 -9.81
N ALA A 83 -2.11 -2.77 -9.23
CA ALA A 83 -1.01 -2.94 -8.28
C ALA A 83 -1.45 -3.64 -6.98
N ALA A 84 -2.59 -3.25 -6.42
CA ALA A 84 -3.16 -3.90 -5.23
C ALA A 84 -3.55 -5.36 -5.54
N GLY A 85 -4.20 -5.60 -6.68
CA GLY A 85 -4.61 -6.95 -7.10
C GLY A 85 -3.46 -7.90 -7.40
N ALA A 86 -2.28 -7.39 -7.80
CA ALA A 86 -1.11 -8.23 -8.08
C ALA A 86 -0.51 -8.92 -6.85
N LEU A 87 -0.85 -8.47 -5.64
CA LEU A 87 -0.30 -8.96 -4.37
C LEU A 87 -1.30 -9.83 -3.57
N VAL A 88 -2.50 -10.09 -4.10
CA VAL A 88 -3.59 -10.86 -3.46
C VAL A 88 -3.85 -12.17 -4.20
#